data_AF-A0A0F9B232-F1
#
_entry.id   AF-A0A0F9B232-F1
#
_cell.length_a   1.000
_cell.length_b   1.000
_cell.length_c   1.000
_cell.angle_alpha   90.00
_cell.angle_beta   90.00
_cell.angle_gamma   90.00
#
_symmetry.space_group_name_H-M   'P 1'
#
loop_
_entity.id
_entity.type
_entity.pdbx_description
1 polymer ?
#
loop_
_entity_poly.entity_id
_entity_poly.type
_entity_poly.pdbx_seq_one_letter_code
_entity_poly.pdbx_strand_id
1 'polypeptide(L)'
;TVDWNVIWCSNFGDPFRMDRRSPWVGEEELDINPDDAKELGVEDGDYVYLDAAPNDRPYRGKKGEDPFFDKMTRLMVRAKYNPSFPRGYLNMKHSIYGATHRSVRAQQNNPDGSAQTDTGYIAKLRFGSHQSCVRTWLNPTQMTGSLVHKDYFTHKIVKGFTVDTHTPTGAPKEVLVKVSFAEKGGLEGKGVWGPVKSGLTPGHENENMKLYIAGGFCKET
;
A
#
# COMPACT_ATOMS: atom_id res chain seq x y z
N THR A 1 -3.72 -15.91 9.13
CA THR A 1 -4.71 -15.22 8.29
C THR A 1 -5.23 -16.19 7.26
N VAL A 2 -6.52 -16.10 6.93
CA VAL A 2 -7.20 -16.97 5.96
C VAL A 2 -7.64 -16.15 4.74
N ASP A 3 -7.84 -16.81 3.60
CA ASP A 3 -8.18 -16.19 2.31
C ASP A 3 -9.37 -15.23 2.37
N TRP A 4 -10.41 -15.58 3.13
CA TRP A 4 -11.60 -14.72 3.31
C TRP A 4 -11.28 -13.34 3.90
N ASN A 5 -10.31 -13.27 4.83
CA ASN A 5 -9.88 -11.98 5.38
C ASN A 5 -9.20 -11.13 4.30
N VAL A 6 -8.41 -11.77 3.42
CA VAL A 6 -7.69 -11.10 2.33
C VAL A 6 -8.66 -10.55 1.29
N ILE A 7 -9.66 -11.35 0.92
CA ILE A 7 -10.70 -10.97 -0.03
C ILE A 7 -11.50 -9.77 0.52
N TRP A 8 -11.97 -9.83 1.77
CA TRP A 8 -12.81 -8.77 2.34
C TRP A 8 -12.07 -7.47 2.65
N CYS A 9 -10.75 -7.51 2.82
CA CYS A 9 -9.96 -6.31 3.10
C CYS A 9 -9.36 -5.65 1.85
N SER A 10 -9.80 -6.03 0.65
CA SER A 10 -9.25 -5.59 -0.64
C SER A 10 -10.38 -5.29 -1.63
N ASN A 11 -10.37 -4.14 -2.30
CA ASN A 11 -11.31 -3.89 -3.40
C ASN A 11 -10.98 -4.75 -4.64
N PHE A 12 -9.79 -5.33 -4.68
CA PHE A 12 -9.30 -6.24 -5.73
C PHE A 12 -9.37 -7.71 -5.33
N GLY A 13 -10.28 -8.06 -4.41
CA GLY A 13 -10.49 -9.45 -4.00
C GLY A 13 -10.96 -10.32 -5.18
N ASP A 14 -10.24 -11.39 -5.46
CA ASP A 14 -10.52 -12.33 -6.55
C ASP A 14 -10.18 -13.76 -6.10
N PRO A 15 -11.19 -14.54 -5.65
CA PRO A 15 -11.00 -15.93 -5.22
C PRO A 15 -10.42 -16.83 -6.32
N PHE A 16 -10.62 -16.48 -7.59
CA PHE A 16 -10.18 -17.28 -8.73
C PHE A 16 -8.85 -16.80 -9.32
N ARG A 17 -8.34 -15.65 -8.87
CA ARG A 17 -7.13 -15.00 -9.42
C ARG A 17 -7.12 -15.00 -10.95
N MET A 18 -8.21 -14.47 -11.52
CA MET A 18 -8.37 -14.26 -12.97
C MET A 18 -7.23 -13.41 -13.53
N ASP A 19 -6.73 -12.44 -12.74
CA ASP A 19 -5.45 -11.77 -13.01
C ASP A 19 -4.30 -12.52 -12.30
N ARG A 20 -3.53 -13.29 -13.07
CA ARG A 20 -2.40 -14.06 -12.52
C ARG A 20 -1.27 -13.20 -11.96
N ARG A 21 -1.25 -11.90 -12.25
CA ARG A 21 -0.26 -10.96 -11.69
C ARG A 21 -0.51 -10.68 -10.21
N SER A 22 -1.74 -10.86 -9.73
CA SER A 22 -2.07 -10.69 -8.33
C SER A 22 -1.36 -11.77 -7.49
N PRO A 23 -0.62 -11.39 -6.42
CA PRO A 23 0.16 -12.29 -5.57
C PRO A 23 -0.69 -13.33 -4.84
N TRP A 24 -1.94 -12.97 -4.52
CA TRP A 24 -2.86 -13.78 -3.72
C TRP A 24 -4.31 -13.52 -4.16
N VAL A 25 -5.30 -14.00 -3.41
CA VAL A 25 -6.75 -13.84 -3.67
C VAL A 25 -7.28 -12.42 -3.40
N GLY A 26 -6.38 -11.49 -3.13
CA GLY A 26 -6.60 -10.07 -2.93
C GLY A 26 -5.25 -9.39 -2.77
N GLU A 27 -5.24 -8.06 -2.88
CA GLU A 27 -4.02 -7.25 -2.88
C GLU A 27 -4.17 -6.10 -1.90
N GLU A 28 -3.04 -5.54 -1.46
CA GLU A 28 -3.11 -4.21 -0.87
C GLU A 28 -3.30 -3.18 -1.97
N GLU A 29 -3.80 -2.03 -1.54
CA GLU A 29 -4.15 -0.91 -2.39
C GLU A 29 -3.71 0.41 -1.77
N LEU A 30 -3.53 1.39 -2.62
CA LEU A 30 -3.22 2.77 -2.28
C LEU A 30 -4.44 3.62 -2.58
N ASP A 31 -5.09 4.15 -1.55
CA ASP A 31 -6.10 5.18 -1.70
C ASP A 31 -5.43 6.49 -2.16
N ILE A 32 -5.93 7.05 -3.25
CA ILE A 32 -5.50 8.33 -3.82
C ILE A 32 -6.73 9.15 -4.24
N ASN A 33 -6.64 10.46 -4.10
CA ASN A 33 -7.67 11.35 -4.62
C ASN A 33 -7.78 11.20 -6.15
N PRO A 34 -9.00 11.08 -6.73
CA PRO A 34 -9.17 10.88 -8.17
C PRO A 34 -8.49 11.93 -9.04
N ASP A 35 -8.50 13.20 -8.63
CA ASP A 35 -7.95 14.28 -9.44
C ASP A 35 -6.42 14.27 -9.45
N ASP A 36 -5.79 13.98 -8.30
CA ASP A 36 -4.33 13.79 -8.22
C ASP A 36 -3.89 12.60 -9.09
N ALA A 37 -4.65 11.50 -9.08
CA ALA A 37 -4.33 10.33 -9.88
C ALA A 37 -4.44 10.62 -11.38
N LYS A 38 -5.48 11.34 -11.81
CA LYS A 38 -5.66 11.79 -13.20
C LYS A 38 -4.53 12.70 -13.65
N GLU A 39 -4.09 13.64 -12.81
CA GLU A 39 -2.94 14.51 -13.10
C GLU A 39 -1.63 13.73 -13.22
N LEU A 40 -1.49 12.63 -12.47
CA LEU A 40 -0.37 11.70 -12.57
C LEU A 40 -0.48 10.71 -13.74
N GLY A 41 -1.58 10.72 -14.50
CA GLY A 41 -1.84 9.79 -15.60
C GLY A 41 -2.06 8.34 -15.15
N VAL A 42 -2.49 8.15 -13.90
CA VAL A 42 -2.79 6.84 -13.29
C VAL A 42 -4.30 6.65 -13.28
N GLU A 43 -4.79 5.49 -13.75
CA GLU A 43 -6.20 5.15 -13.70
C GLU A 43 -6.59 4.37 -12.43
N ASP A 44 -7.87 4.37 -12.05
CA ASP A 44 -8.40 3.54 -10.97
C ASP A 44 -8.13 2.04 -11.24
N GLY A 45 -7.39 1.41 -10.33
CA GLY A 45 -6.94 0.02 -10.42
C GLY A 45 -5.59 -0.21 -11.11
N ASP A 46 -4.96 0.82 -11.69
CA ASP A 46 -3.60 0.71 -12.26
C ASP A 46 -2.57 0.37 -11.17
N TYR A 47 -1.52 -0.36 -11.53
CA TYR A 47 -0.37 -0.57 -10.66
C TYR A 47 0.54 0.66 -10.69
N VAL A 48 0.97 1.09 -9.51
CA VAL A 48 1.91 2.20 -9.33
C VAL A 48 3.09 1.77 -8.49
N TYR A 49 4.25 2.36 -8.77
CA TYR A 49 5.37 2.35 -7.85
C TYR A 49 5.26 3.51 -6.87
N LEU A 50 5.53 3.22 -5.60
CA LEU A 50 5.71 4.19 -4.53
C LEU A 50 7.17 4.18 -4.09
N ASP A 51 7.84 5.30 -4.28
CA ASP A 51 9.23 5.45 -3.91
C ASP A 51 9.43 6.52 -2.85
N ALA A 52 10.20 6.20 -1.81
CA ALA A 52 10.77 7.22 -0.92
C ALA A 52 11.80 8.09 -1.65
N ALA A 53 12.22 9.18 -0.99
CA ALA A 53 13.39 9.94 -1.36
C ALA A 53 14.58 9.00 -1.60
N PRO A 54 15.44 9.23 -2.62
CA PRO A 54 16.52 8.30 -2.97
C PRO A 54 17.43 7.90 -1.80
N ASN A 55 17.65 8.81 -0.85
CA ASN A 55 18.46 8.57 0.35
C ASN A 55 17.75 7.72 1.41
N ASP A 56 16.43 7.60 1.34
CA ASP A 56 15.61 6.86 2.29
C ASP A 56 15.12 5.51 1.72
N ARG A 57 15.38 5.26 0.43
CA ARG A 57 15.09 3.96 -0.19
C ARG A 57 15.90 2.85 0.49
N PRO A 58 15.33 1.64 0.61
CA PRO A 58 16.07 0.47 1.03
C PRO A 58 17.30 0.27 0.13
N TYR A 59 18.41 -0.15 0.73
CA TYR A 59 19.70 -0.38 0.05
C TYR A 59 20.33 0.88 -0.56
N ARG A 60 20.84 1.74 0.34
CA ARG A 60 21.59 2.94 -0.02
C ARG A 60 22.84 2.61 -0.82
N GLY A 61 23.07 3.36 -1.90
CA GLY A 61 24.28 3.21 -2.73
C GLY A 61 24.29 1.96 -3.60
N LYS A 62 23.10 1.49 -4.04
CA LYS A 62 22.95 0.38 -5.00
C LYS A 62 23.97 0.49 -6.14
N LYS A 63 24.78 -0.58 -6.31
CA LYS A 63 25.76 -0.69 -7.40
C LYS A 63 25.16 -1.54 -8.51
N GLY A 64 25.01 -0.94 -9.70
CA GLY A 64 24.47 -1.61 -10.88
C GLY A 64 22.96 -1.81 -10.86
N GLU A 65 22.45 -2.38 -11.96
CA GLU A 65 21.04 -2.73 -12.10
C GLU A 65 20.81 -4.16 -11.60
N ASP A 66 19.85 -4.31 -10.69
CA ASP A 66 19.37 -5.61 -10.22
C ASP A 66 17.84 -5.56 -10.18
N PRO A 67 17.16 -6.08 -11.23
CA PRO A 67 15.71 -6.07 -11.35
C PRO A 67 15.01 -6.94 -10.29
N PHE A 68 15.67 -8.01 -9.81
CA PHE A 68 15.12 -8.85 -8.76
C PHE A 68 15.08 -8.08 -7.44
N PHE A 69 16.17 -7.37 -7.15
CA PHE A 69 16.26 -6.54 -5.96
C PHE A 69 15.29 -5.36 -5.99
N ASP A 70 15.06 -4.74 -7.16
CA ASP A 70 14.06 -3.68 -7.31
C ASP A 70 12.65 -4.17 -7.00
N LYS A 71 12.28 -5.37 -7.48
CA LYS A 71 11.00 -6.01 -7.13
C LYS A 71 10.90 -6.39 -5.64
N MET A 72 12.03 -6.68 -5.01
CA MET A 72 12.03 -6.99 -3.58
C MET A 72 11.90 -5.72 -2.72
N THR A 73 12.43 -4.58 -3.17
CA THR A 73 12.61 -3.40 -2.32
C THR A 73 11.72 -2.22 -2.67
N ARG A 74 11.28 -2.06 -3.91
CA ARG A 74 10.36 -0.98 -4.31
C ARG A 74 8.92 -1.43 -4.16
N LEU A 75 8.11 -0.60 -3.53
CA LEU A 75 6.69 -0.89 -3.35
C LEU A 75 5.96 -0.74 -4.68
N MET A 76 5.31 -1.82 -5.12
CA MET A 76 4.31 -1.79 -6.19
C MET A 76 2.95 -2.21 -5.63
N VAL A 77 1.93 -1.40 -5.89
CA VAL A 77 0.58 -1.57 -5.35
C VAL A 77 -0.46 -1.05 -6.35
N ARG A 78 -1.71 -1.51 -6.25
CA ARG A 78 -2.81 -0.96 -7.08
C ARG A 78 -3.28 0.37 -6.51
N ALA A 79 -3.46 1.37 -7.36
CA ALA A 79 -4.11 2.62 -6.99
C ALA A 79 -5.62 2.43 -6.94
N LYS A 80 -6.26 3.00 -5.91
CA LYS A 80 -7.71 3.01 -5.75
C LYS A 80 -8.19 4.45 -5.57
N TYR A 81 -9.10 4.87 -6.43
CA TYR A 81 -9.69 6.19 -6.33
C TYR A 81 -10.58 6.30 -5.10
N ASN A 82 -10.30 7.30 -4.28
CA ASN A 82 -11.06 7.57 -3.06
C ASN A 82 -11.24 9.08 -2.86
N PRO A 83 -12.42 9.65 -3.20
CA PRO A 83 -12.68 11.09 -3.12
C PRO A 83 -12.81 11.60 -1.69
N SER A 84 -12.87 10.70 -0.69
CA SER A 84 -12.93 11.09 0.72
C SER A 84 -11.59 11.60 1.24
N PHE A 85 -10.47 11.27 0.56
CA PHE A 85 -9.16 11.76 0.94
C PHE A 85 -8.85 13.13 0.30
N PRO A 86 -8.22 14.05 1.05
CA PRO A 86 -7.82 15.33 0.52
C PRO A 86 -6.73 15.17 -0.53
N ARG A 87 -6.60 16.18 -1.40
CA ARG A 87 -5.53 16.24 -2.39
C ARG A 87 -4.15 16.33 -1.74
N GLY A 88 -3.15 15.73 -2.39
CA GLY A 88 -1.77 15.64 -1.90
C GLY A 88 -1.56 14.62 -0.77
N TYR A 89 -2.59 13.83 -0.44
CA TYR A 89 -2.53 12.80 0.60
C TYR A 89 -2.76 11.41 0.00
N LEU A 90 -2.00 10.45 0.50
CA LEU A 90 -2.12 9.03 0.14
C LEU A 90 -2.39 8.23 1.41
N ASN A 91 -3.29 7.25 1.32
CA ASN A 91 -3.50 6.31 2.40
C ASN A 91 -3.24 4.89 1.92
N MET A 92 -2.53 4.13 2.73
CA MET A 92 -2.42 2.69 2.57
C MET A 92 -2.53 2.10 3.97
N LYS A 93 -3.48 1.18 4.13
CA LYS A 93 -3.63 0.44 5.38
C LYS A 93 -2.36 -0.35 5.64
N HIS A 94 -1.93 -0.40 6.90
CA HIS A 94 -0.72 -1.12 7.27
C HIS A 94 -0.84 -2.59 6.86
N SER A 95 -0.04 -3.00 5.86
CA SER A 95 -0.11 -4.34 5.31
C SER A 95 0.40 -5.40 6.28
N ILE A 96 -0.20 -6.58 6.21
CA ILE A 96 0.15 -7.72 7.04
C ILE A 96 1.32 -8.53 6.43
N TYR A 97 1.48 -8.52 5.09
CA TYR A 97 2.40 -9.42 4.38
C TYR A 97 3.13 -8.75 3.20
N GLY A 98 4.30 -8.17 3.47
CA GLY A 98 5.18 -7.60 2.46
C GLY A 98 5.88 -8.64 1.59
N ALA A 99 6.33 -8.23 0.39
CA ALA A 99 7.09 -9.12 -0.47
C ALA A 99 8.47 -9.44 0.13
N THR A 100 8.88 -10.69 -0.05
CA THR A 100 10.18 -11.23 0.37
C THR A 100 10.93 -11.76 -0.85
N HIS A 101 12.23 -12.02 -0.71
CA HIS A 101 13.01 -12.69 -1.76
C HIS A 101 12.36 -14.01 -2.23
N ARG A 102 11.73 -14.79 -1.33
CA ARG A 102 11.05 -16.03 -1.71
C ARG A 102 9.75 -15.76 -2.46
N SER A 103 8.93 -14.81 -2.02
CA SER A 103 7.66 -14.51 -2.67
C SER A 103 7.87 -13.89 -4.06
N VAL A 104 8.89 -13.04 -4.24
CA VAL A 104 9.25 -12.50 -5.56
C VAL A 104 9.69 -13.62 -6.51
N ARG A 105 10.51 -14.58 -6.04
CA ARG A 105 10.87 -15.77 -6.83
C ARG A 105 9.65 -16.63 -7.15
N ALA A 106 8.76 -16.83 -6.18
CA ALA A 106 7.52 -17.58 -6.36
C ALA A 106 6.68 -16.96 -7.49
N GLN A 107 6.45 -15.65 -7.46
CA GLN A 107 5.69 -14.99 -8.54
C GLN A 107 6.32 -15.12 -9.93
N GLN A 108 7.64 -15.28 -10.00
CA GLN A 108 8.36 -15.45 -11.27
C GLN A 108 8.35 -16.89 -11.78
N ASN A 109 8.26 -17.87 -10.88
CA ASN A 109 8.48 -19.28 -11.20
C ASN A 109 7.21 -20.14 -11.07
N ASN A 110 6.25 -19.74 -10.23
CA ASN A 110 5.03 -20.49 -10.03
C ASN A 110 4.19 -20.43 -11.31
N PRO A 111 3.68 -21.58 -11.82
CA PRO A 111 2.91 -21.63 -13.06
C PRO A 111 1.63 -20.76 -13.05
N ASP A 112 1.10 -20.49 -11.85
CA ASP A 112 -0.10 -19.69 -11.61
C ASP A 112 0.22 -18.22 -11.25
N GLY A 113 1.50 -17.83 -11.21
CA GLY A 113 1.97 -16.49 -10.84
C GLY A 113 1.77 -16.10 -9.37
N SER A 114 1.41 -17.06 -8.50
CA SER A 114 1.19 -16.78 -7.06
C SER A 114 2.47 -16.37 -6.34
N ALA A 115 2.31 -15.59 -5.28
CA ALA A 115 3.38 -15.29 -4.34
C ALA A 115 3.56 -16.38 -3.27
N GLN A 116 2.90 -17.55 -3.44
CA GLN A 116 2.96 -18.65 -2.50
C GLN A 116 4.34 -19.31 -2.53
N THR A 117 4.98 -19.28 -1.38
CA THR A 117 6.31 -19.84 -1.17
C THR A 117 6.25 -21.30 -0.72
N ASP A 118 7.38 -21.98 -0.80
CA ASP A 118 7.61 -23.33 -0.28
C ASP A 118 7.40 -23.45 1.24
N THR A 119 7.48 -22.34 1.99
CA THR A 119 7.24 -22.31 3.44
C THR A 119 5.78 -22.07 3.81
N GLY A 120 4.89 -21.90 2.83
CA GLY A 120 3.49 -21.53 3.04
C GLY A 120 3.26 -20.03 3.29
N TYR A 121 4.31 -19.20 3.24
CA TYR A 121 4.14 -17.74 3.25
C TYR A 121 3.57 -17.27 1.91
N ILE A 122 2.61 -16.34 1.94
CA ILE A 122 2.04 -15.68 0.76
C ILE A 122 2.09 -14.17 1.00
N ALA A 123 2.75 -13.43 0.12
CA ALA A 123 2.74 -11.98 0.18
C ALA A 123 1.37 -11.44 -0.29
N LYS A 124 0.88 -10.37 0.34
CA LYS A 124 -0.33 -9.66 -0.14
C LYS A 124 0.04 -8.50 -1.08
N LEU A 125 1.29 -8.03 -0.98
CA LEU A 125 1.89 -7.09 -1.92
C LEU A 125 2.59 -7.83 -3.05
N ARG A 126 2.49 -7.30 -4.26
CA ARG A 126 3.20 -7.83 -5.43
C ARG A 126 4.71 -7.65 -5.25
N PHE A 127 5.14 -6.40 -5.01
CA PHE A 127 6.55 -6.04 -4.82
C PHE A 127 6.73 -5.08 -3.65
N GLY A 128 7.88 -5.17 -2.98
CA GLY A 128 8.23 -4.34 -1.82
C GLY A 128 7.28 -4.47 -0.63
N SER A 129 7.26 -3.41 0.18
CA SER A 129 6.43 -3.27 1.38
C SER A 129 6.04 -1.80 1.57
N HIS A 130 4.96 -1.51 2.30
CA HIS A 130 4.72 -0.14 2.79
C HIS A 130 5.89 0.40 3.60
N GLN A 131 6.62 -0.50 4.27
CA GLN A 131 7.84 -0.17 5.01
C GLN A 131 9.03 0.13 4.08
N SER A 132 8.94 -0.13 2.77
CA SER A 132 9.95 0.30 1.80
C SER A 132 9.98 1.81 1.60
N CYS A 133 8.89 2.49 1.93
CA CYS A 133 8.75 3.93 1.74
C CYS A 133 9.16 4.74 2.97
N VAL A 134 9.50 4.08 4.08
CA VAL A 134 9.70 4.75 5.37
C VAL A 134 11.12 4.61 5.87
N ARG A 135 11.57 5.64 6.59
CA ARG A 135 12.82 5.63 7.34
C ARG A 135 12.54 5.93 8.80
N THR A 136 13.19 5.18 9.68
CA THR A 136 13.26 5.48 11.10
C THR A 136 13.92 6.84 11.34
N TRP A 137 13.20 7.74 11.99
CA TRP A 137 13.77 8.96 12.57
C TRP A 137 13.73 8.84 14.09
N LEU A 138 14.91 8.72 14.71
CA LEU A 138 15.03 8.65 16.17
C LEU A 138 14.97 10.07 16.73
N ASN A 139 13.90 10.40 17.44
CA ASN A 139 13.74 11.72 18.02
C ASN A 139 14.75 11.93 19.16
N PRO A 140 15.68 12.90 19.07
CA PRO A 140 16.69 13.11 20.10
C PRO A 140 16.12 13.40 21.49
N THR A 141 14.92 13.99 21.58
CA THR A 141 14.29 14.26 22.89
C THR A 141 13.91 12.97 23.63
N GLN A 142 13.59 11.90 22.89
CA GLN A 142 13.33 10.56 23.41
C GLN A 142 14.61 9.78 23.77
N MET A 143 15.78 10.32 23.44
CA MET A 143 17.09 9.71 23.72
C MET A 143 17.76 10.28 24.98
N THR A 144 17.09 11.19 25.69
CA THR A 144 17.70 11.90 26.82
C THR A 144 17.82 11.00 28.05
N GLY A 145 19.02 10.91 28.65
CA GLY A 145 19.24 10.26 29.93
C GLY A 145 18.74 11.06 31.15
N SER A 146 18.21 12.26 30.91
CA SER A 146 17.81 13.21 31.95
C SER A 146 16.32 13.24 32.25
N LEU A 147 15.46 12.60 31.43
CA LEU A 147 14.02 12.64 31.63
C LEU A 147 13.63 11.90 32.93
N VAL A 148 12.99 12.63 33.84
CA VAL A 148 12.37 12.08 35.04
C VAL A 148 10.95 11.65 34.70
N HIS A 149 10.61 10.40 34.96
CA HIS A 149 9.29 9.85 34.65
C HIS A 149 8.92 8.71 35.62
N LYS A 150 7.67 8.25 35.52
CA LYS A 150 7.13 7.17 36.34
C LYS A 150 7.49 5.81 35.72
N ASP A 151 8.00 4.90 36.53
CA ASP A 151 8.32 3.53 36.12
C ASP A 151 7.05 2.74 35.74
N TYR A 152 7.21 1.78 34.84
CA TYR A 152 6.10 1.08 34.20
C TYR A 152 5.26 0.33 35.26
N PHE A 153 3.97 0.65 35.36
CA PHE A 153 3.04 0.11 36.35
C PHE A 153 3.41 0.30 37.85
N THR A 154 4.38 1.14 38.21
CA THR A 154 4.72 1.40 39.63
C THR A 154 4.64 2.88 39.98
N HIS A 155 4.61 3.24 41.26
CA HIS A 155 4.68 4.64 41.71
C HIS A 155 6.12 5.18 41.84
N LYS A 156 7.12 4.39 41.43
CA LYS A 156 8.52 4.77 41.54
C LYS A 156 8.87 5.81 40.47
N ILE A 157 9.53 6.88 40.90
CA ILE A 157 10.11 7.86 39.99
C ILE A 157 11.51 7.40 39.59
N VAL A 158 11.75 7.33 38.29
CA VAL A 158 13.03 6.97 37.69
C VAL A 158 13.51 8.08 36.76
N LYS A 159 14.77 8.00 36.35
CA LYS A 159 15.40 8.98 35.46
C LYS A 159 16.16 8.26 34.36
N GLY A 160 15.99 8.71 33.12
CA GLY A 160 16.70 8.17 31.96
C GLY A 160 15.91 7.10 31.23
N PHE A 161 16.60 6.14 30.60
CA PHE A 161 15.98 5.12 29.74
C PHE A 161 15.03 4.20 30.51
N THR A 162 13.86 3.88 29.94
CA THR A 162 12.95 2.85 30.46
C THR A 162 12.13 2.27 29.33
N VAL A 163 12.16 0.94 29.18
CA VAL A 163 11.42 0.21 28.13
C VAL A 163 9.92 0.53 28.20
N ASP A 164 9.30 0.68 27.03
CA ASP A 164 7.86 1.02 26.87
C ASP A 164 7.38 2.33 27.53
N THR A 165 8.30 3.16 28.07
CA THR A 165 7.96 4.45 28.70
C THR A 165 8.80 5.60 28.17
N HIS A 166 10.13 5.49 28.22
CA HIS A 166 11.08 6.47 27.69
C HIS A 166 12.18 5.79 26.87
N THR A 167 11.85 5.53 25.62
CA THR A 167 12.77 5.02 24.60
C THR A 167 12.52 5.73 23.27
N PRO A 168 13.52 5.77 22.37
CA PRO A 168 13.32 6.26 21.02
C PRO A 168 12.29 5.42 20.27
N THR A 169 11.25 6.06 19.74
CA THR A 169 10.28 5.38 18.89
C THR A 169 10.68 5.56 17.43
N GLY A 170 10.66 4.47 16.65
CA GLY A 170 10.93 4.51 15.22
C GLY A 170 9.72 4.76 14.33
N ALA A 171 8.58 5.14 14.92
CA ALA A 171 7.30 5.16 14.23
C ALA A 171 7.27 6.20 13.10
N PRO A 172 7.11 5.77 11.84
CA PRO A 172 6.98 6.67 10.71
C PRO A 172 5.54 7.21 10.68
N LYS A 173 5.32 8.44 11.13
CA LYS A 173 3.97 9.04 11.06
C LYS A 173 3.70 9.74 9.74
N GLU A 174 4.74 10.26 9.09
CA GLU A 174 4.62 11.04 7.86
C GLU A 174 5.84 10.77 6.97
N VAL A 175 5.60 10.40 5.72
CA VAL A 175 6.64 10.25 4.70
C VAL A 175 6.16 10.86 3.39
N LEU A 176 7.09 11.49 2.68
CA LEU A 176 6.85 11.97 1.32
C LEU A 176 7.32 10.91 0.34
N VAL A 177 6.45 10.57 -0.60
CA VAL A 177 6.69 9.54 -1.61
C VAL A 177 6.43 10.09 -3.00
N LYS A 178 7.11 9.52 -3.98
CA LYS A 178 6.82 9.72 -5.39
C LYS A 178 5.95 8.57 -5.89
N VAL A 179 4.82 8.90 -6.49
CA VAL A 179 3.98 7.96 -7.24
C VAL A 179 4.44 7.95 -8.70
N SER A 180 4.58 6.78 -9.29
CA SER A 180 4.82 6.63 -10.73
C SER A 180 4.05 5.45 -11.29
N PHE A 181 3.42 5.64 -12.45
CA PHE A 181 2.75 4.57 -13.18
C PHE A 181 3.68 3.36 -13.40
N ALA A 182 3.14 2.15 -13.24
CA ALA A 182 3.88 0.91 -13.48
C ALA A 182 3.23 0.04 -14.56
N GLU A 183 1.98 -0.38 -14.35
CA GLU A 183 1.25 -1.25 -15.28
C GLU A 183 -0.24 -0.94 -15.26
N LYS A 184 -0.93 -1.28 -16.35
CA LYS A 184 -2.38 -1.13 -16.41
C LYS A 184 -3.11 -2.11 -15.48
N GLY A 185 -4.23 -1.67 -14.93
CA GLY A 185 -5.04 -2.37 -13.94
C GLY A 185 -6.01 -3.40 -14.50
N GLY A 186 -6.33 -3.31 -15.80
CA GLY A 186 -7.14 -4.30 -16.49
C GLY A 186 -6.47 -5.67 -16.56
N LEU A 187 -7.27 -6.71 -16.84
CA LEU A 187 -6.79 -8.10 -16.92
C LEU A 187 -5.58 -8.21 -17.86
N GLU A 188 -4.58 -9.00 -17.44
CA GLU A 188 -3.32 -9.18 -18.15
C GLU A 188 -2.55 -7.87 -18.44
N GLY A 189 -2.84 -6.80 -17.70
CA GLY A 189 -2.21 -5.49 -17.92
C GLY A 189 -2.72 -4.76 -19.16
N LYS A 190 -3.96 -5.04 -19.59
CA LYS A 190 -4.55 -4.43 -20.78
C LYS A 190 -5.81 -3.64 -20.43
N GLY A 191 -5.81 -2.37 -20.84
CA GLY A 191 -6.95 -1.46 -20.65
C GLY A 191 -7.23 -1.14 -19.18
N VAL A 192 -8.41 -0.58 -18.93
CA VAL A 192 -8.86 -0.18 -17.59
C VAL A 192 -9.39 -1.37 -16.79
N TRP A 193 -9.31 -1.26 -15.46
CA TRP A 193 -9.87 -2.23 -14.54
C TRP A 193 -11.39 -2.40 -14.75
N GLY A 194 -11.90 -3.63 -14.64
CA GLY A 194 -13.27 -3.98 -15.03
C GLY A 194 -14.36 -3.06 -14.44
N PRO A 195 -14.38 -2.83 -13.11
CA PRO A 195 -15.34 -1.94 -12.46
C PRO A 195 -15.37 -0.51 -12.98
N VAL A 196 -14.26 0.03 -13.49
CA VAL A 196 -14.20 1.38 -14.08
C VAL A 196 -15.19 1.50 -15.25
N LYS A 197 -15.37 0.42 -16.02
CA LYS A 197 -16.27 0.39 -17.18
C LYS A 197 -17.74 0.46 -16.82
N SER A 198 -18.11 0.19 -15.57
CA SER A 198 -19.51 0.26 -15.11
C SER A 198 -20.05 1.69 -15.05
N GLY A 199 -19.14 2.66 -14.90
CA GLY A 199 -19.49 4.05 -14.62
C GLY A 199 -20.07 4.29 -13.22
N LEU A 200 -19.80 3.37 -12.28
CA LEU A 200 -20.24 3.46 -10.88
C LEU A 200 -19.07 3.70 -9.91
N THR A 201 -17.84 3.82 -10.42
CA THR A 201 -16.66 4.11 -9.62
C THR A 201 -16.42 5.62 -9.52
N PRO A 202 -15.76 6.11 -8.46
CA PRO A 202 -15.42 7.51 -8.33
C PRO A 202 -14.67 8.04 -9.57
N GLY A 203 -15.05 9.23 -10.03
CA GLY A 203 -14.42 9.90 -11.17
C GLY A 203 -14.79 9.33 -12.54
N HIS A 204 -15.71 8.35 -12.60
CA HIS A 204 -16.21 7.69 -13.80
C HIS A 204 -17.74 7.65 -13.85
N GLU A 205 -18.42 8.48 -13.09
CA GLU A 205 -19.86 8.44 -12.91
C GLU A 205 -20.60 8.58 -14.24
N ASN A 206 -21.41 7.57 -14.60
CA ASN A 206 -22.34 7.66 -15.73
C ASN A 206 -23.55 8.56 -15.39
N GLU A 207 -24.40 8.86 -16.37
CA GLU A 207 -25.54 9.76 -16.18
C GLU A 207 -26.51 9.28 -15.09
N ASN A 208 -26.73 7.96 -14.98
CA ASN A 208 -27.57 7.39 -13.93
C ASN A 208 -26.94 7.56 -12.53
N MET A 209 -25.63 7.39 -12.41
CA MET A 209 -24.91 7.58 -11.14
C MET A 209 -24.92 9.05 -10.72
N LYS A 210 -24.72 9.98 -11.67
CA LYS A 210 -24.87 11.42 -11.41
C LYS A 210 -26.28 11.78 -10.95
N LEU A 211 -27.30 11.21 -11.60
CA LEU A 211 -28.70 11.40 -11.20
C LEU A 211 -28.97 10.86 -9.78
N TYR A 212 -28.42 9.68 -9.45
CA TYR A 212 -28.51 9.09 -8.11
C TYR A 212 -27.88 9.98 -7.05
N ILE A 213 -26.64 10.43 -7.26
CA ILE A 213 -25.92 11.31 -6.33
C ILE A 213 -26.68 12.62 -6.12
N ALA A 214 -27.33 13.15 -7.17
CA ALA A 214 -28.16 14.35 -7.08
C ALA A 214 -29.56 14.13 -6.45
N GLY A 215 -29.89 12.90 -6.03
CA GLY A 215 -31.20 12.55 -5.47
C GLY A 215 -32.35 12.59 -6.49
N GLY A 216 -32.05 12.50 -7.79
CA GLY A 216 -33.02 12.70 -8.86
C GLY A 216 -34.06 11.60 -9.03
N PHE A 217 -33.81 10.39 -8.52
CA PHE A 217 -34.77 9.27 -8.57
C PHE A 217 -35.91 9.38 -7.56
N CYS A 218 -35.81 10.30 -6.60
CA CYS A 218 -36.84 10.52 -5.58
C CYS A 218 -37.79 11.67 -5.90
N LYS A 219 -37.65 12.33 -7.06
CA LYS A 219 -38.60 13.35 -7.49
C LYS A 219 -39.85 12.67 -8.03
N GLU A 220 -40.97 12.81 -7.32
CA GLU A 220 -42.29 12.51 -7.88
C GLU A 220 -42.51 13.40 -9.11
N THR A 221 -42.93 12.77 -10.22
CA THR A 221 -43.34 13.45 -11.46
C THR A 221 -44.59 14.29 -11.27
#